data_AF-A0A560GM11-F1
#
_entry.id   AF-A0A560GM11-F1
#
_cell.length_a   1.000
_cell.length_b   1.000
_cell.length_c   1.000
_cell.angle_alpha   90.00
_cell.angle_beta   90.00
_cell.angle_gamma   90.00
#
_symmetry.space_group_name_H-M   'P 1'
#
loop_
_entity.id
_entity.type
_entity.pdbx_description
1 polymer ?
#
loop_
_entity_poly.entity_id
_entity_poly.type
_entity_poly.pdbx_seq_one_letter_code
_entity_poly.pdbx_strand_id
1 'polypeptide(L)'
;MGILNGPRINFWGGIRANVCTANNSDQVGDVELLDLANSMVRPGYSDEQAIDLMRTPTTNNGVPYYTNGGWNYYGDHQVNFVSATVSSQGPAGGVVDSGDLVGLPVYLLGSIDPVTGQGPFFGPVMVDLDPTSSQATQIYVGGLQIGDSTAPKLLIRHDTVCSSQSLSRRVLTFETDAPGSSGFNGTFQVTFPKSAVTQYDASSPIIAALMNDAKATGIVLRFSMFEMAPPLTTDELVAAYNANTNPSNPSSGRVVGTLGPHYEGEPDTCPPGRLLSNPALPALVPGTFAEGYALVDAAAARLSIDTLNLFPKPSFRADRTDITSPLTPNVDYGPITVGTGSHDTPLGVTFDARPADYYKFGGIVDVPLSPQQVQLAQSMPLVLSGSNGGNSVKITEQPLRIYGDPRNIYLDDSADRQVMCSFTVAYLGGPLPADTTFDIVSSTSGTLPNPNYLTFPPHVVVRTGQSLLNLPVSDYGGANFGFECLTIKSGTSSYFVNYRKYPKSDFGIPKGATITWQQAYDIALRFHYIVFPAMSLRIPLNDMGTVVATAEQFLARLSPAYRNTTLCMPITRSLSPSQIQLLDCFLSNKPWEPLP
;
A
#
# COMPACT_ATOMS: atom_id res chain seq x y z
N MET A 1 16.36 11.82 2.57
CA MET A 1 15.64 10.72 1.93
C MET A 1 16.64 9.64 1.62
N GLY A 2 16.76 8.63 2.47
CA GLY A 2 17.89 7.72 2.40
C GLY A 2 18.00 6.93 1.10
N ILE A 3 16.89 6.62 0.42
CA ILE A 3 16.95 6.03 -0.93
C ILE A 3 17.50 6.98 -2.01
N LEU A 4 17.54 8.30 -1.78
CA LEU A 4 18.08 9.29 -2.71
C LEU A 4 19.51 9.75 -2.39
N ASN A 5 19.95 9.80 -1.14
CA ASN A 5 21.33 10.21 -0.81
C ASN A 5 22.21 9.12 -0.22
N GLY A 6 21.65 7.97 0.18
CA GLY A 6 22.39 6.84 0.74
C GLY A 6 22.84 5.82 -0.31
N PRO A 7 23.53 4.75 0.15
CA PRO A 7 23.72 3.54 -0.65
C PRO A 7 22.38 2.94 -1.08
N ARG A 8 22.34 2.38 -2.30
CA ARG A 8 21.14 1.80 -2.91
C ARG A 8 21.36 0.36 -3.30
N ILE A 9 20.32 -0.45 -3.14
CA ILE A 9 20.19 -1.78 -3.74
C ILE A 9 18.87 -1.76 -4.52
N ASN A 10 18.95 -1.76 -5.85
CA ASN A 10 17.77 -1.73 -6.71
C ASN A 10 17.43 -3.15 -7.17
N PHE A 11 16.14 -3.40 -7.40
CA PHE A 11 15.67 -4.68 -7.92
C PHE A 11 14.47 -4.47 -8.83
N TRP A 12 14.21 -5.46 -9.68
CA TRP A 12 12.97 -5.54 -10.46
C TRP A 12 12.56 -7.00 -10.68
N GLY A 13 11.31 -7.21 -11.07
CA GLY A 13 10.77 -8.52 -11.44
C GLY A 13 9.25 -8.50 -11.56
N GLY A 14 8.63 -9.65 -11.28
CA GLY A 14 7.19 -9.79 -11.20
C GLY A 14 6.66 -9.57 -9.78
N ILE A 15 5.36 -9.30 -9.69
CA ILE A 15 4.61 -9.28 -8.44
C ILE A 15 3.21 -9.87 -8.67
N ARG A 16 2.66 -10.50 -7.64
CA ARG A 16 1.32 -11.07 -7.63
C ARG A 16 0.58 -10.62 -6.39
N ALA A 17 -0.63 -10.12 -6.55
CA ALA A 17 -1.55 -9.75 -5.48
C ALA A 17 -2.82 -10.62 -5.58
N ASN A 18 -2.95 -11.58 -4.67
CA ASN A 18 -4.07 -12.53 -4.64
C ASN A 18 -5.22 -12.05 -3.75
N VAL A 19 -5.55 -10.76 -3.80
CA VAL A 19 -6.61 -10.17 -2.98
C VAL A 19 -7.99 -10.67 -3.40
N CYS A 20 -8.82 -11.03 -2.42
CA CYS A 20 -10.25 -11.17 -2.68
C CYS A 20 -10.85 -9.79 -2.96
N THR A 21 -11.78 -9.72 -3.91
CA THR A 21 -12.41 -8.45 -4.35
C THR A 21 -13.92 -8.44 -4.18
N ALA A 22 -14.49 -9.49 -3.58
CA ALA A 22 -15.93 -9.62 -3.38
C ALA A 22 -16.51 -8.64 -2.34
N ASN A 23 -15.65 -7.95 -1.58
CA ASN A 23 -16.03 -6.96 -0.58
C ASN A 23 -15.85 -5.51 -1.06
N ASN A 24 -15.61 -5.27 -2.34
CA ASN A 24 -15.40 -3.90 -2.86
C ASN A 24 -16.70 -3.06 -2.93
N SER A 25 -17.86 -3.65 -2.63
CA SER A 25 -19.17 -3.02 -2.67
C SER A 25 -20.14 -3.72 -1.71
N ASP A 26 -21.08 -2.97 -1.12
CA ASP A 26 -22.22 -3.56 -0.39
C ASP A 26 -23.19 -4.27 -1.35
N GLN A 27 -23.18 -3.85 -2.62
CA GLN A 27 -24.01 -4.40 -3.69
C GLN A 27 -23.32 -5.54 -4.42
N VAL A 28 -24.04 -6.64 -4.60
CA VAL A 28 -23.62 -7.81 -5.36
C VAL A 28 -24.66 -8.03 -6.46
N GLY A 29 -24.34 -7.60 -7.68
CA GLY A 29 -25.37 -7.39 -8.71
C GLY A 29 -26.34 -6.28 -8.29
N ASP A 30 -27.65 -6.51 -8.41
CA ASP A 30 -28.69 -5.52 -8.08
C ASP A 30 -29.17 -5.57 -6.62
N VAL A 31 -28.49 -6.32 -5.76
CA VAL A 31 -28.93 -6.54 -4.36
C VAL A 31 -27.90 -6.07 -3.37
N GLU A 32 -28.37 -5.42 -2.30
CA GLU A 32 -27.55 -5.06 -1.15
C GLU A 32 -27.40 -6.33 -0.30
N LEU A 33 -26.35 -7.11 -0.57
CA LEU A 33 -26.09 -8.39 0.10
C LEU A 33 -25.21 -8.21 1.34
N LEU A 34 -24.29 -7.24 1.31
CA LEU A 34 -23.29 -7.05 2.36
C LEU A 34 -23.58 -5.81 3.20
N ASP A 35 -23.15 -5.88 4.44
CA ASP A 35 -22.94 -4.72 5.30
C ASP A 35 -21.46 -4.70 5.65
N LEU A 36 -20.67 -3.95 4.87
CA LEU A 36 -19.22 -3.91 5.01
C LEU A 36 -18.76 -3.24 6.31
N ALA A 37 -19.52 -2.27 6.82
CA ALA A 37 -19.20 -1.58 8.07
C ALA A 37 -19.31 -2.52 9.28
N ASN A 38 -20.33 -3.39 9.30
CA ASN A 38 -20.48 -4.44 10.31
C ASN A 38 -19.77 -5.75 9.94
N SER A 39 -19.32 -5.89 8.69
CA SER A 39 -18.77 -7.13 8.14
C SER A 39 -19.75 -8.30 8.33
N MET A 40 -20.98 -8.10 7.86
CA MET A 40 -22.10 -9.04 7.95
C MET A 40 -22.75 -9.28 6.58
N VAL A 41 -23.42 -10.41 6.44
CA VAL A 41 -24.31 -10.69 5.30
C VAL A 41 -25.73 -10.36 5.69
N ARG A 42 -26.43 -9.60 4.86
CA ARG A 42 -27.81 -9.20 5.11
C ARG A 42 -28.73 -10.43 5.04
N PRO A 43 -29.82 -10.44 5.83
CA PRO A 43 -30.77 -11.55 5.84
C PRO A 43 -31.50 -11.66 4.49
N GLY A 44 -31.98 -12.86 4.16
CA GLY A 44 -32.83 -13.10 2.98
C GLY A 44 -32.24 -14.04 1.92
N TYR A 45 -30.96 -14.40 2.05
CA TYR A 45 -30.28 -15.36 1.17
C TYR A 45 -29.75 -16.53 1.99
N SER A 46 -29.82 -17.76 1.48
CA SER A 46 -29.00 -18.86 1.97
C SER A 46 -27.54 -18.65 1.59
N ASP A 47 -26.63 -19.44 2.18
CA ASP A 47 -25.21 -19.30 1.84
C ASP A 47 -24.92 -19.71 0.40
N GLU A 48 -25.58 -20.76 -0.10
CA GLU A 48 -25.47 -21.21 -1.49
C GLU A 48 -25.98 -20.13 -2.44
N GLN A 49 -27.12 -19.51 -2.14
CA GLN A 49 -27.67 -18.43 -2.96
C GLN A 49 -26.72 -17.23 -3.02
N ALA A 50 -26.10 -16.87 -1.89
CA ALA A 50 -25.14 -15.77 -1.83
C ALA A 50 -23.86 -16.09 -2.62
N ILE A 51 -23.33 -17.31 -2.48
CA ILE A 51 -22.13 -17.77 -3.22
C ILE A 51 -22.40 -17.84 -4.73
N ASP A 52 -23.56 -18.36 -5.15
CA ASP A 52 -23.93 -18.43 -6.56
C ASP A 52 -24.10 -17.03 -7.15
N LEU A 53 -24.66 -16.09 -6.38
CA LEU A 53 -24.77 -14.70 -6.78
C LEU A 53 -23.39 -14.04 -6.98
N MET A 54 -22.42 -14.29 -6.08
CA MET A 54 -21.04 -13.82 -6.23
C MET A 54 -20.38 -14.34 -7.51
N ARG A 55 -20.65 -15.59 -7.88
CA ARG A 55 -20.09 -16.23 -9.07
C ARG A 55 -20.81 -15.87 -10.37
N THR A 56 -21.94 -15.17 -10.27
CA THR A 56 -22.74 -14.80 -11.44
C THR A 56 -21.99 -13.76 -12.29
N PRO A 57 -21.89 -13.95 -13.62
CA PRO A 57 -21.30 -12.97 -14.52
C PRO A 57 -21.97 -11.61 -14.41
N THR A 58 -21.19 -10.53 -14.54
CA THR A 58 -21.72 -9.17 -14.43
C THR A 58 -21.17 -8.26 -15.52
N THR A 59 -21.59 -6.98 -15.50
CA THR A 59 -21.09 -5.96 -16.42
C THR A 59 -20.65 -4.72 -15.66
N ASN A 60 -19.65 -4.02 -16.20
CA ASN A 60 -19.22 -2.70 -15.74
C ASN A 60 -19.46 -1.72 -16.89
N ASN A 61 -20.36 -0.75 -16.69
CA ASN A 61 -20.80 0.19 -17.73
C ASN A 61 -21.28 -0.49 -19.03
N GLY A 62 -22.00 -1.61 -18.90
CA GLY A 62 -22.53 -2.38 -20.03
C GLY A 62 -21.50 -3.26 -20.75
N VAL A 63 -20.25 -3.30 -20.28
CA VAL A 63 -19.20 -4.17 -20.80
C VAL A 63 -19.08 -5.40 -19.88
N PRO A 64 -18.98 -6.63 -20.39
CA PRO A 64 -18.73 -7.82 -19.56
C PRO A 64 -17.58 -7.60 -18.59
N TYR A 65 -17.78 -7.98 -17.33
CA TYR A 65 -16.80 -7.78 -16.27
C TYR A 65 -16.85 -8.94 -15.29
N TYR A 66 -15.96 -9.92 -15.46
CA TYR A 66 -15.79 -11.08 -14.58
C TYR A 66 -17.10 -11.58 -13.94
N THR A 67 -17.25 -11.41 -12.62
CA THR A 67 -18.41 -11.83 -11.83
C THR A 67 -18.74 -10.79 -10.77
N ASN A 68 -19.91 -10.90 -10.10
CA ASN A 68 -20.28 -9.98 -9.02
C ASN A 68 -19.28 -10.00 -7.85
N GLY A 69 -18.61 -11.12 -7.59
CA GLY A 69 -17.53 -11.26 -6.61
C GLY A 69 -16.18 -10.70 -7.09
N GLY A 70 -16.17 -10.01 -8.23
CA GLY A 70 -15.00 -9.41 -8.84
C GLY A 70 -14.16 -10.38 -9.67
N TRP A 71 -12.90 -10.00 -9.88
CA TRP A 71 -11.97 -10.74 -10.73
C TRP A 71 -11.23 -11.86 -9.97
N ASN A 72 -11.31 -11.91 -8.64
CA ASN A 72 -10.60 -12.89 -7.80
C ASN A 72 -11.34 -13.22 -6.50
N TYR A 73 -12.56 -13.72 -6.60
CA TYR A 73 -13.37 -14.09 -5.44
C TYR A 73 -12.68 -15.11 -4.50
N TYR A 74 -11.92 -16.05 -5.05
CA TYR A 74 -11.17 -17.07 -4.30
C TYR A 74 -9.73 -16.64 -3.93
N GLY A 75 -9.47 -15.33 -3.85
CA GLY A 75 -8.19 -14.79 -3.42
C GLY A 75 -7.90 -15.02 -1.93
N ASP A 76 -6.64 -15.30 -1.60
CA ASP A 76 -6.18 -15.55 -0.22
C ASP A 76 -5.40 -14.36 0.40
N HIS A 77 -5.45 -13.20 -0.24
CA HIS A 77 -4.79 -11.94 0.12
C HIS A 77 -3.26 -11.93 0.07
N GLN A 78 -2.60 -13.02 -0.34
CA GLN A 78 -1.14 -13.03 -0.38
C GLN A 78 -0.57 -12.12 -1.47
N VAL A 79 0.53 -11.43 -1.13
CA VAL A 79 1.35 -10.66 -2.07
C VAL A 79 2.72 -11.28 -2.15
N ASN A 80 3.18 -11.56 -3.36
CA ASN A 80 4.48 -12.20 -3.58
C ASN A 80 5.25 -11.48 -4.67
N PHE A 81 6.53 -11.23 -4.40
CA PHE A 81 7.49 -10.96 -5.47
C PHE A 81 7.75 -12.27 -6.23
N VAL A 82 7.73 -12.19 -7.55
CA VAL A 82 7.90 -13.32 -8.47
C VAL A 82 9.15 -13.07 -9.30
N SER A 83 10.20 -13.85 -9.05
CA SER A 83 11.49 -13.71 -9.73
C SER A 83 12.06 -12.28 -9.65
N ALA A 84 11.79 -11.57 -8.56
CA ALA A 84 12.43 -10.28 -8.31
C ALA A 84 13.89 -10.49 -7.94
N THR A 85 14.79 -9.80 -8.62
CA THR A 85 16.23 -9.92 -8.39
C THR A 85 16.90 -8.55 -8.30
N VAL A 86 17.96 -8.47 -7.50
CA VAL A 86 18.80 -7.28 -7.43
C VAL A 86 19.39 -7.00 -8.80
N SER A 87 19.22 -5.78 -9.29
CA SER A 87 19.63 -5.36 -10.63
C SER A 87 20.76 -4.35 -10.65
N SER A 88 20.94 -3.60 -9.57
CA SER A 88 22.10 -2.72 -9.41
C SER A 88 22.31 -2.38 -7.93
N GLN A 89 23.52 -1.96 -7.59
CA GLN A 89 23.89 -1.56 -6.25
C GLN A 89 24.99 -0.51 -6.26
N GLY A 90 25.13 0.24 -5.18
CA GLY A 90 26.25 1.17 -4.98
C GLY A 90 25.86 2.43 -4.20
N PRO A 91 26.83 3.32 -3.93
CA PRO A 91 26.53 4.62 -3.35
C PRO A 91 25.70 5.47 -4.31
N ALA A 92 24.90 6.41 -3.80
CA ALA A 92 24.25 7.41 -4.63
C ALA A 92 25.30 8.14 -5.51
N GLY A 93 24.96 8.38 -6.78
CA GLY A 93 25.88 8.90 -7.81
C GLY A 93 26.88 7.89 -8.37
N GLY A 94 26.95 6.66 -7.83
CA GLY A 94 27.90 5.62 -8.24
C GLY A 94 27.28 4.22 -8.24
N VAL A 95 25.98 4.11 -8.49
CA VAL A 95 25.27 2.83 -8.61
C VAL A 95 25.69 2.14 -9.91
N VAL A 96 25.98 0.84 -9.84
CA VAL A 96 26.40 0.01 -10.98
C VAL A 96 25.55 -1.27 -11.06
N ASP A 97 25.39 -1.83 -12.25
CA ASP A 97 24.62 -3.08 -12.49
C ASP A 97 25.48 -4.35 -12.33
N SER A 98 26.51 -4.27 -11.48
CA SER A 98 27.38 -5.37 -11.11
C SER A 98 27.66 -5.37 -9.61
N GLY A 99 28.16 -6.49 -9.09
CA GLY A 99 28.52 -6.64 -7.69
C GLY A 99 28.00 -7.94 -7.09
N ASP A 100 28.25 -8.12 -5.79
CA ASP A 100 28.03 -9.36 -5.07
C ASP A 100 26.55 -9.69 -4.80
N LEU A 101 25.66 -8.69 -4.82
CA LEU A 101 24.22 -8.93 -4.68
C LEU A 101 23.49 -9.03 -6.02
N VAL A 102 24.05 -8.54 -7.12
CA VAL A 102 23.35 -8.49 -8.42
C VAL A 102 22.99 -9.90 -8.89
N GLY A 103 21.72 -10.09 -9.27
CA GLY A 103 21.14 -11.37 -9.65
C GLY A 103 20.57 -12.18 -8.48
N LEU A 104 20.83 -11.80 -7.23
CA LEU A 104 20.25 -12.48 -6.07
C LEU A 104 18.75 -12.18 -5.95
N PRO A 105 17.95 -13.17 -5.51
CA PRO A 105 16.52 -12.99 -5.36
C PRO A 105 16.20 -12.06 -4.17
N VAL A 106 15.08 -11.34 -4.29
CA VAL A 106 14.52 -10.46 -3.27
C VAL A 106 13.14 -10.94 -2.88
N TYR A 107 12.89 -11.12 -1.59
CA TYR A 107 11.60 -11.57 -1.05
C TYR A 107 11.07 -10.59 -0.01
N LEU A 108 9.77 -10.33 -0.07
CA LEU A 108 9.00 -9.88 1.09
C LEU A 108 8.49 -11.12 1.83
N LEU A 109 8.54 -11.09 3.16
CA LEU A 109 8.26 -12.24 4.00
C LEU A 109 6.94 -12.06 4.75
N GLY A 110 6.26 -13.17 5.04
CA GLY A 110 5.20 -13.22 6.05
C GLY A 110 5.76 -13.19 7.47
N SER A 111 4.88 -12.97 8.45
CA SER A 111 5.20 -12.95 9.87
C SER A 111 5.65 -14.33 10.37
N ILE A 112 6.51 -14.30 11.39
CA ILE A 112 6.66 -15.44 12.30
C ILE A 112 5.51 -15.42 13.29
N ASP A 113 5.19 -16.56 13.87
CA ASP A 113 4.21 -16.64 14.93
C ASP A 113 4.75 -15.92 16.19
N PRO A 114 4.07 -14.86 16.68
CA PRO A 114 4.60 -14.01 17.74
C PRO A 114 4.66 -14.69 19.11
N VAL A 115 3.99 -15.84 19.29
CA VAL A 115 3.95 -16.57 20.56
C VAL A 115 4.98 -17.69 20.59
N THR A 116 5.11 -18.42 19.48
CA THR A 116 5.96 -19.62 19.39
C THR A 116 7.31 -19.36 18.73
N GLY A 117 7.46 -18.24 18.02
CA GLY A 117 8.64 -17.92 17.21
C GLY A 117 8.82 -18.78 15.96
N GLN A 118 7.84 -19.63 15.62
CA GLN A 118 7.88 -20.49 14.43
C GLN A 118 7.55 -19.70 13.16
N GLY A 119 7.98 -20.19 12.00
CA GLY A 119 7.65 -19.60 10.69
C GLY A 119 8.88 -19.19 9.87
N PRO A 120 8.72 -18.31 8.87
CA PRO A 120 7.51 -17.56 8.53
C PRO A 120 6.38 -18.47 8.01
N PHE A 121 5.14 -18.09 8.29
CA PHE A 121 3.96 -18.76 7.73
C PHE A 121 3.32 -17.86 6.68
N PHE A 122 3.12 -18.39 5.47
CA PHE A 122 2.60 -17.63 4.32
C PHE A 122 3.49 -16.44 3.90
N GLY A 123 3.05 -15.69 2.89
CA GLY A 123 3.68 -14.44 2.47
C GLY A 123 3.08 -13.19 3.15
N PRO A 124 3.55 -12.01 2.75
CA PRO A 124 2.86 -10.73 3.00
C PRO A 124 1.39 -10.78 2.60
N VAL A 125 0.55 -9.97 3.23
CA VAL A 125 -0.89 -9.91 2.92
C VAL A 125 -1.33 -8.48 2.61
N MET A 126 -2.14 -8.33 1.56
CA MET A 126 -2.74 -7.06 1.15
C MET A 126 -4.21 -6.99 1.50
N VAL A 127 -4.59 -5.91 2.16
CA VAL A 127 -5.95 -5.65 2.63
C VAL A 127 -6.25 -4.17 2.53
N ASP A 128 -7.51 -3.82 2.54
CA ASP A 128 -7.95 -2.44 2.58
C ASP A 128 -8.56 -2.13 3.95
N LEU A 129 -8.29 -0.93 4.48
CA LEU A 129 -8.98 -0.43 5.65
C LEU A 129 -10.47 -0.22 5.33
N ASP A 130 -10.75 0.44 4.19
CA ASP A 130 -12.07 0.56 3.56
C ASP A 130 -11.99 -0.15 2.20
N PRO A 131 -12.61 -1.33 2.02
CA PRO A 131 -12.53 -2.09 0.77
C PRO A 131 -13.24 -1.44 -0.41
N THR A 132 -14.05 -0.40 -0.17
CA THR A 132 -14.68 0.38 -1.24
C THR A 132 -13.82 1.55 -1.70
N SER A 133 -12.71 1.83 -1.02
CA SER A 133 -11.82 2.94 -1.30
C SER A 133 -10.69 2.53 -2.24
N SER A 134 -10.34 3.41 -3.18
CA SER A 134 -9.12 3.24 -3.98
C SER A 134 -7.84 3.59 -3.20
N GLN A 135 -7.94 4.18 -2.01
CA GLN A 135 -6.84 4.83 -1.30
C GLN A 135 -6.51 4.20 0.07
N ALA A 136 -7.24 3.14 0.46
CA ALA A 136 -7.16 2.55 1.79
C ALA A 136 -6.32 1.26 1.85
N THR A 137 -5.61 0.93 0.76
CA THR A 137 -4.83 -0.30 0.66
C THR A 137 -3.60 -0.29 1.56
N GLN A 138 -3.37 -1.44 2.20
CA GLN A 138 -2.27 -1.75 3.10
C GLN A 138 -1.62 -3.08 2.71
N ILE A 139 -0.31 -3.21 2.91
CA ILE A 139 0.40 -4.49 2.84
C ILE A 139 1.08 -4.71 4.18
N TYR A 140 0.68 -5.78 4.88
CA TYR A 140 1.33 -6.26 6.08
C TYR A 140 2.46 -7.20 5.69
N VAL A 141 3.63 -6.98 6.28
CA VAL A 141 4.86 -7.73 6.02
C VAL A 141 5.45 -8.20 7.34
N GLY A 142 6.10 -9.35 7.35
CA GLY A 142 6.87 -9.87 8.48
C GLY A 142 8.39 -9.77 8.30
N GLY A 143 8.86 -9.22 7.18
CA GLY A 143 10.28 -9.02 6.93
C GLY A 143 10.67 -8.96 5.46
N LEU A 144 11.98 -9.05 5.23
CA LEU A 144 12.60 -8.98 3.91
C LEU A 144 13.83 -9.90 3.86
N GLN A 145 14.08 -10.48 2.69
CA GLN A 145 15.28 -11.28 2.42
C GLN A 145 15.92 -10.91 1.07
N ILE A 146 17.25 -10.88 1.04
CA ILE A 146 18.07 -10.91 -0.18
C ILE A 146 18.95 -12.17 -0.16
N GLY A 147 18.96 -12.90 -1.27
CA GLY A 147 19.66 -14.18 -1.40
C GLY A 147 18.76 -15.38 -1.11
N ASP A 148 19.30 -16.58 -1.26
CA ASP A 148 18.56 -17.82 -1.04
C ASP A 148 18.25 -18.06 0.45
N SER A 149 17.35 -19.02 0.72
CA SER A 149 16.90 -19.35 2.08
C SER A 149 17.94 -20.07 2.93
N THR A 150 19.02 -20.58 2.33
CA THR A 150 20.06 -21.34 3.03
C THR A 150 21.21 -20.47 3.53
N ALA A 151 21.52 -19.41 2.79
CA ALA A 151 22.56 -18.44 3.10
C ALA A 151 22.15 -17.02 2.67
N PRO A 152 21.13 -16.43 3.33
CA PRO A 152 20.68 -15.09 2.98
C PRO A 152 21.82 -14.08 3.20
N LYS A 153 22.00 -13.18 2.21
CA LYS A 153 22.92 -12.04 2.31
C LYS A 153 22.37 -10.98 3.25
N LEU A 154 21.05 -10.85 3.30
CA LEU A 154 20.33 -10.00 4.24
C LEU A 154 19.03 -10.69 4.63
N LEU A 155 18.76 -10.80 5.92
CA LEU A 155 17.50 -11.29 6.47
C LEU A 155 17.03 -10.35 7.57
N ILE A 156 15.82 -9.86 7.40
CA ILE A 156 15.12 -8.97 8.32
C ILE A 156 13.84 -9.66 8.79
N ARG A 157 13.56 -9.62 10.09
CA ARG A 157 12.32 -10.12 10.71
C ARG A 157 11.67 -9.03 11.52
N HIS A 158 10.57 -8.49 11.01
CA HIS A 158 9.82 -7.42 11.65
C HIS A 158 8.43 -7.31 11.06
N ASP A 159 7.43 -7.40 11.94
CA ASP A 159 6.04 -7.14 11.57
C ASP A 159 5.82 -5.64 11.42
N THR A 160 5.39 -5.23 10.24
CA THR A 160 5.10 -3.83 9.93
C THR A 160 4.11 -3.75 8.77
N VAL A 161 3.64 -2.54 8.46
CA VAL A 161 2.63 -2.28 7.43
C VAL A 161 3.02 -1.09 6.60
N CYS A 162 2.80 -1.17 5.30
CA CYS A 162 2.87 -0.03 4.40
C CYS A 162 1.52 0.25 3.77
N SER A 163 1.30 1.50 3.35
CA SER A 163 0.06 1.93 2.70
C SER A 163 0.32 2.38 1.26
N SER A 164 -0.69 2.32 0.42
CA SER A 164 -0.57 2.77 -0.96
C SER A 164 -0.38 4.28 -1.07
N GLN A 165 0.53 4.64 -1.97
CA GLN A 165 0.89 6.01 -2.33
C GLN A 165 1.03 6.11 -3.85
N SER A 166 0.91 7.33 -4.39
CA SER A 166 1.04 7.63 -5.83
C SER A 166 0.27 6.63 -6.71
N LEU A 167 -1.06 6.61 -6.61
CA LEU A 167 -1.96 5.75 -7.41
C LEU A 167 -2.23 6.34 -8.79
N SER A 168 -1.19 6.45 -9.60
CA SER A 168 -1.17 7.30 -10.79
C SER A 168 -1.19 6.53 -12.10
N ARG A 169 -1.64 7.18 -13.18
CA ARG A 169 -1.60 6.60 -14.53
C ARG A 169 -0.14 6.29 -14.89
N ARG A 170 0.16 5.02 -15.11
CA ARG A 170 1.52 4.55 -15.46
C ARG A 170 1.60 3.93 -16.85
N VAL A 171 0.47 3.48 -17.40
CA VAL A 171 0.38 2.83 -18.70
C VAL A 171 -0.68 3.55 -19.54
N LEU A 172 -0.31 4.10 -20.71
CA LEU A 172 -1.22 4.90 -21.52
C LEU A 172 -2.28 4.05 -22.23
N THR A 173 -1.87 2.96 -22.87
CA THR A 173 -2.76 1.95 -23.44
C THR A 173 -2.77 0.71 -22.56
N PHE A 174 -3.85 0.49 -21.82
CA PHE A 174 -3.98 -0.54 -20.79
C PHE A 174 -4.73 -1.78 -21.31
N GLU A 175 -4.67 -2.87 -20.56
CA GLU A 175 -5.43 -4.09 -20.83
C GLU A 175 -6.92 -3.84 -20.55
N THR A 176 -7.76 -3.99 -21.59
CA THR A 176 -9.19 -3.67 -21.55
C THR A 176 -10.01 -4.75 -20.85
N ASP A 177 -9.57 -6.00 -20.89
CA ASP A 177 -10.18 -7.11 -20.14
C ASP A 177 -9.40 -7.33 -18.82
N ALA A 178 -9.19 -6.25 -18.07
CA ALA A 178 -8.57 -6.26 -16.76
C ALA A 178 -9.18 -5.15 -15.88
N PRO A 179 -9.11 -5.28 -14.54
CA PRO A 179 -9.44 -4.18 -13.64
C PRO A 179 -8.58 -2.94 -13.92
N GLY A 180 -9.05 -1.77 -13.48
CA GLY A 180 -8.39 -0.49 -13.72
C GLY A 180 -6.92 -0.45 -13.33
N SER A 181 -6.48 -1.28 -12.38
CA SER A 181 -5.08 -1.46 -11.99
C SER A 181 -4.12 -1.81 -13.14
N SER A 182 -4.62 -2.23 -14.31
CA SER A 182 -3.80 -2.45 -15.50
C SER A 182 -3.20 -1.14 -16.05
N GLY A 183 -3.88 0.00 -15.84
CA GLY A 183 -3.45 1.33 -16.28
C GLY A 183 -2.66 2.14 -15.25
N PHE A 184 -2.74 1.78 -13.98
CA PHE A 184 -2.22 2.56 -12.85
C PHE A 184 -1.10 1.82 -12.12
N ASN A 185 -0.31 2.56 -11.34
CA ASN A 185 0.65 1.98 -10.40
C ASN A 185 0.14 2.07 -8.96
N GLY A 186 0.78 1.32 -8.06
CA GLY A 186 0.73 1.55 -6.62
C GLY A 186 2.14 1.54 -6.05
N THR A 187 2.52 2.62 -5.37
CA THR A 187 3.81 2.74 -4.69
C THR A 187 3.64 2.51 -3.19
N PHE A 188 4.58 1.79 -2.61
CA PHE A 188 4.62 1.45 -1.20
C PHE A 188 6.01 1.73 -0.65
N GLN A 189 6.07 2.19 0.58
CA GLN A 189 7.31 2.29 1.34
C GLN A 189 7.14 1.64 2.71
N VAL A 190 8.13 0.88 3.13
CA VAL A 190 8.19 0.23 4.44
C VAL A 190 9.59 0.37 5.01
N THR A 191 9.68 0.56 6.31
CA THR A 191 10.95 0.70 7.03
C THR A 191 11.10 -0.41 8.04
N PHE A 192 12.33 -0.91 8.15
CA PHE A 192 12.74 -1.90 9.12
C PHE A 192 13.83 -1.32 10.02
N PRO A 193 13.68 -1.34 11.35
CA PRO A 193 14.72 -0.86 12.24
C PRO A 193 15.96 -1.75 12.14
N LYS A 194 17.16 -1.20 12.38
CA LYS A 194 18.41 -2.01 12.34
C LYS A 194 18.37 -3.20 13.30
N SER A 195 17.67 -3.06 14.43
CA SER A 195 17.49 -4.14 15.41
C SER A 195 16.69 -5.34 14.88
N ALA A 196 15.99 -5.20 13.75
CA ALA A 196 15.26 -6.28 13.09
C ALA A 196 16.12 -7.11 12.12
N VAL A 197 17.35 -6.69 11.83
CA VAL A 197 18.27 -7.45 10.97
C VAL A 197 18.79 -8.65 11.76
N THR A 198 18.33 -9.85 11.42
CA THR A 198 18.69 -11.09 12.13
C THR A 198 19.93 -11.76 11.57
N GLN A 199 20.19 -11.57 10.27
CA GLN A 199 21.38 -12.07 9.60
C GLN A 199 21.76 -11.13 8.46
N TYR A 200 23.06 -10.88 8.29
CA TYR A 200 23.58 -10.16 7.13
C TYR A 200 25.02 -10.56 6.82
N ASP A 201 25.41 -10.45 5.56
CA ASP A 201 26.78 -10.69 5.11
C ASP A 201 27.61 -9.41 5.22
N ALA A 202 28.43 -9.32 6.26
CA ALA A 202 29.31 -8.18 6.50
C ALA A 202 30.44 -8.03 5.47
N SER A 203 30.70 -9.06 4.65
CA SER A 203 31.68 -8.97 3.56
C SER A 203 31.13 -8.25 2.32
N SER A 204 29.80 -8.14 2.21
CA SER A 204 29.15 -7.36 1.17
C SER A 204 29.37 -5.86 1.41
N PRO A 205 30.06 -5.12 0.52
CA PRO A 205 30.39 -3.72 0.76
C PRO A 205 29.14 -2.84 0.93
N ILE A 206 28.08 -3.11 0.18
CA ILE A 206 26.85 -2.31 0.22
C ILE A 206 26.03 -2.58 1.49
N ILE A 207 25.97 -3.84 1.94
CA ILE A 207 25.30 -4.19 3.20
C ILE A 207 26.10 -3.64 4.37
N ALA A 208 27.42 -3.76 4.36
CA ALA A 208 28.29 -3.15 5.36
C ALA A 208 28.09 -1.63 5.43
N ALA A 209 27.96 -0.95 4.28
CA ALA A 209 27.67 0.48 4.24
C ALA A 209 26.32 0.82 4.89
N LEU A 210 25.26 0.05 4.62
CA LEU A 210 23.94 0.24 5.24
C LEU A 210 23.98 0.02 6.76
N MET A 211 24.62 -1.06 7.20
CA MET A 211 24.65 -1.44 8.62
C MET A 211 25.53 -0.51 9.46
N ASN A 212 26.67 -0.09 8.91
CA ASN A 212 27.67 0.72 9.63
C ASN A 212 27.44 2.23 9.53
N ASP A 213 26.49 2.70 8.73
CA ASP A 213 26.14 4.13 8.70
C ASP A 213 25.56 4.56 10.06
N ALA A 214 26.32 5.34 10.82
CA ALA A 214 25.94 5.80 12.16
C ALA A 214 24.70 6.70 12.18
N LYS A 215 24.30 7.28 11.04
CA LYS A 215 23.09 8.10 10.93
C LYS A 215 21.85 7.28 10.63
N ALA A 216 22.03 6.06 10.09
CA ALA A 216 20.92 5.20 9.71
C ALA A 216 20.31 4.54 10.95
N THR A 217 19.00 4.71 11.13
CA THR A 217 18.17 4.07 12.17
C THR A 217 17.59 2.75 11.68
N GLY A 218 17.53 2.53 10.37
CA GLY A 218 16.96 1.35 9.75
C GLY A 218 17.33 1.16 8.28
N ILE A 219 16.59 0.28 7.62
CA ILE A 219 16.61 0.04 6.19
C ILE A 219 15.20 0.33 5.67
N VAL A 220 15.09 1.24 4.70
CA VAL A 220 13.83 1.54 4.02
C VAL A 220 13.79 0.81 2.69
N LEU A 221 12.64 0.22 2.38
CA LEU A 221 12.29 -0.33 1.08
C LEU A 221 11.18 0.52 0.48
N ARG A 222 11.39 1.02 -0.74
CA ARG A 222 10.34 1.60 -1.57
C ARG A 222 10.18 0.78 -2.84
N PHE A 223 8.95 0.41 -3.20
CA PHE A 223 8.67 -0.31 -4.44
C PHE A 223 7.38 0.20 -5.09
N SER A 224 7.31 0.07 -6.42
CA SER A 224 6.12 0.39 -7.20
C SER A 224 5.70 -0.86 -7.97
N MET A 225 4.43 -1.21 -7.88
CA MET A 225 3.81 -2.24 -8.71
C MET A 225 2.95 -1.60 -9.81
N PHE A 226 2.99 -2.17 -11.01
CA PHE A 226 2.27 -1.63 -12.18
C PHE A 226 2.02 -2.72 -13.23
N GLU A 227 1.20 -2.40 -14.23
CA GLU A 227 0.68 -3.37 -15.20
C GLU A 227 -0.02 -4.56 -14.50
N MET A 228 -0.84 -4.30 -13.49
CA MET A 228 -1.48 -5.34 -12.71
C MET A 228 -2.73 -5.87 -13.43
N ALA A 229 -2.69 -7.12 -13.89
CA ALA A 229 -3.83 -7.80 -14.53
C ALA A 229 -3.95 -9.28 -14.09
N PRO A 230 -5.17 -9.80 -13.92
CA PRO A 230 -5.40 -11.22 -13.69
C PRO A 230 -5.00 -12.06 -14.92
N PRO A 231 -4.47 -13.28 -14.73
CA PRO A 231 -4.07 -14.14 -15.84
C PRO A 231 -5.27 -14.67 -16.63
N LEU A 232 -6.37 -15.03 -15.98
CA LEU A 232 -7.60 -15.44 -16.68
C LEU A 232 -8.38 -14.21 -17.14
N THR A 233 -8.83 -14.27 -18.38
CA THR A 233 -9.80 -13.34 -18.97
C THR A 233 -11.17 -13.44 -18.30
N THR A 234 -12.05 -12.47 -18.57
CA THR A 234 -13.46 -12.54 -18.12
C THR A 234 -14.11 -13.85 -18.55
N ASP A 235 -13.98 -14.23 -19.83
CA ASP A 235 -14.62 -15.43 -20.38
C ASP A 235 -14.05 -16.72 -19.76
N GLU A 236 -12.73 -16.81 -19.57
CA GLU A 236 -12.08 -17.97 -18.96
C GLU A 236 -12.48 -18.14 -17.49
N LEU A 237 -12.56 -17.05 -16.73
CA LEU A 237 -12.98 -17.11 -15.32
C LEU A 237 -14.44 -17.55 -15.21
N VAL A 238 -15.33 -16.98 -16.03
CA VAL A 238 -16.75 -17.36 -16.07
C VAL A 238 -16.90 -18.84 -16.45
N ALA A 239 -16.16 -19.31 -17.46
CA ALA A 239 -16.16 -20.72 -17.84
C ALA A 239 -15.68 -21.63 -16.70
N ALA A 240 -14.62 -21.23 -15.99
CA ALA A 240 -14.11 -21.97 -14.84
C ALA A 240 -15.12 -22.05 -13.69
N TYR A 241 -15.83 -20.95 -13.40
CA TYR A 241 -16.88 -20.94 -12.37
C TYR A 241 -18.09 -21.78 -12.79
N ASN A 242 -18.52 -21.74 -14.05
CA ASN A 242 -19.59 -22.60 -14.56
C ASN A 242 -19.21 -24.10 -14.49
N ALA A 243 -17.93 -24.42 -14.64
CA ALA A 243 -17.38 -25.77 -14.46
C ALA A 243 -17.12 -26.14 -12.99
N ASN A 244 -17.41 -25.24 -12.04
CA ASN A 244 -17.19 -25.41 -10.60
C ASN A 244 -15.72 -25.70 -10.21
N THR A 245 -14.76 -25.25 -11.01
CA THR A 245 -13.32 -25.39 -10.68
C THR A 245 -12.82 -24.30 -9.74
N ASN A 246 -13.55 -23.18 -9.64
CA ASN A 246 -13.39 -22.13 -8.64
C ASN A 246 -11.94 -21.65 -8.42
N PRO A 247 -11.19 -21.31 -9.48
CA PRO A 247 -9.80 -20.91 -9.33
C PRO A 247 -9.68 -19.53 -8.66
N SER A 248 -8.59 -19.33 -7.93
CA SER A 248 -8.06 -17.99 -7.69
C SER A 248 -7.53 -17.42 -9.00
N ASN A 249 -7.72 -16.13 -9.23
CA ASN A 249 -7.26 -15.40 -10.40
C ASN A 249 -6.49 -14.15 -9.98
N PRO A 250 -5.34 -14.31 -9.30
CA PRO A 250 -4.60 -13.20 -8.71
C PRO A 250 -4.13 -12.19 -9.75
N SER A 251 -4.22 -10.89 -9.43
CA SER A 251 -3.70 -9.85 -10.30
C SER A 251 -2.18 -9.88 -10.26
N SER A 252 -1.56 -9.87 -11.43
CA SER A 252 -0.12 -10.05 -11.61
C SER A 252 0.45 -8.92 -12.45
N GLY A 253 1.65 -8.49 -12.13
CA GLY A 253 2.28 -7.37 -12.81
C GLY A 253 3.75 -7.26 -12.50
N ARG A 254 4.29 -6.06 -12.68
CA ARG A 254 5.71 -5.76 -12.57
C ARG A 254 6.01 -5.05 -11.27
N VAL A 255 7.16 -5.31 -10.68
CA VAL A 255 7.68 -4.57 -9.52
C VAL A 255 9.05 -4.01 -9.81
N VAL A 256 9.28 -2.78 -9.37
CA VAL A 256 10.59 -2.13 -9.33
C VAL A 256 10.72 -1.50 -7.96
N GLY A 257 11.87 -1.70 -7.31
CA GLY A 257 12.10 -1.14 -5.99
C GLY A 257 13.55 -0.87 -5.66
N THR A 258 13.74 -0.17 -4.56
CA THR A 258 15.01 0.30 -4.05
C THR A 258 15.03 0.14 -2.53
N LEU A 259 16.10 -0.47 -2.02
CA LEU A 259 16.46 -0.41 -0.62
C LEU A 259 17.52 0.68 -0.41
N GLY A 260 17.42 1.38 0.71
CA GLY A 260 18.42 2.34 1.17
C GLY A 260 18.42 2.46 2.70
N PRO A 261 19.30 3.29 3.28
CA PRO A 261 19.26 3.56 4.71
C PRO A 261 17.97 4.31 5.04
N HIS A 262 17.39 4.04 6.20
CA HIS A 262 16.41 4.93 6.81
C HIS A 262 17.13 5.83 7.81
N TYR A 263 16.95 7.15 7.71
CA TYR A 263 17.59 8.11 8.61
C TYR A 263 16.63 8.62 9.68
N GLU A 264 17.18 9.12 10.78
CA GLU A 264 16.40 9.79 11.83
C GLU A 264 15.57 10.95 11.25
N GLY A 265 14.30 11.04 11.64
CA GLY A 265 13.36 12.06 11.19
C GLY A 265 12.73 11.80 9.82
N GLU A 266 13.07 10.71 9.14
CA GLU A 266 12.34 10.25 7.95
C GLU A 266 11.06 9.50 8.37
N PRO A 267 9.97 9.61 7.59
CA PRO A 267 8.77 8.78 7.81
C PRO A 267 9.03 7.33 7.41
N ASP A 268 8.48 6.40 8.19
CA ASP A 268 8.66 4.96 7.97
C ASP A 268 8.00 4.47 6.67
N THR A 269 6.87 5.08 6.29
CA THR A 269 5.96 4.59 5.26
C THR A 269 5.73 5.58 4.11
N CYS A 270 6.34 6.77 4.14
CA CYS A 270 6.19 7.78 3.11
C CYS A 270 7.55 8.34 2.64
N PRO A 271 7.85 8.38 1.33
CA PRO A 271 9.09 8.95 0.82
C PRO A 271 9.20 10.44 1.18
N PRO A 272 10.25 10.89 1.91
CA PRO A 272 10.43 12.32 2.20
C PRO A 272 10.93 13.09 0.96
N GLY A 273 11.30 14.36 1.12
CA GLY A 273 11.90 15.17 0.04
C GLY A 273 10.91 16.00 -0.77
N ARG A 274 11.37 16.52 -1.91
CA ARG A 274 10.63 17.47 -2.76
C ARG A 274 9.68 16.72 -3.69
N LEU A 275 8.41 17.12 -3.76
CA LEU A 275 7.40 16.44 -4.56
C LEU A 275 7.37 16.99 -6.00
N LEU A 276 7.68 16.14 -6.96
CA LEU A 276 7.51 16.40 -8.39
C LEU A 276 6.18 15.83 -8.85
N SER A 277 5.44 16.57 -9.69
CA SER A 277 4.13 16.18 -10.18
C SER A 277 4.05 16.26 -11.69
N ASN A 278 3.58 15.19 -12.34
CA ASN A 278 3.32 15.17 -13.77
C ASN A 278 1.81 15.39 -14.06
N PRO A 279 1.37 16.63 -14.34
CA PRO A 279 -0.04 16.94 -14.53
C PRO A 279 -0.67 16.26 -15.75
N ALA A 280 0.14 15.75 -16.70
CA ALA A 280 -0.35 15.00 -17.85
C ALA A 280 -0.79 13.57 -17.50
N LEU A 281 -0.47 13.08 -16.31
CA LEU A 281 -0.78 11.74 -15.84
C LEU A 281 -1.67 11.81 -14.60
N PRO A 282 -3.01 11.84 -14.75
CA PRO A 282 -3.92 11.89 -13.61
C PRO A 282 -3.83 10.61 -12.77
N ALA A 283 -4.13 10.73 -11.49
CA ALA A 283 -4.26 9.61 -10.58
C ALA A 283 -5.70 9.14 -10.42
N LEU A 284 -5.89 8.01 -9.74
CA LEU A 284 -7.22 7.51 -9.35
C LEU A 284 -7.92 8.44 -8.37
N VAL A 285 -7.17 9.28 -7.66
CA VAL A 285 -7.70 10.31 -6.77
C VAL A 285 -7.89 11.60 -7.58
N PRO A 286 -9.12 12.14 -7.66
CA PRO A 286 -9.36 13.39 -8.39
C PRO A 286 -8.45 14.51 -7.90
N GLY A 287 -7.82 15.23 -8.84
CA GLY A 287 -6.92 16.35 -8.53
C GLY A 287 -5.51 15.97 -8.10
N THR A 288 -5.15 14.69 -8.09
CA THR A 288 -3.76 14.25 -7.90
C THR A 288 -3.20 13.63 -9.19
N PHE A 289 -1.88 13.50 -9.26
CA PHE A 289 -1.15 13.19 -10.48
C PHE A 289 -0.03 12.20 -10.20
N ALA A 290 0.68 11.76 -11.23
CA ALA A 290 1.89 10.96 -11.04
C ALA A 290 2.97 11.74 -10.28
N GLU A 291 3.54 11.09 -9.26
CA GLU A 291 4.45 11.70 -8.29
C GLU A 291 5.86 11.15 -8.42
N GLY A 292 6.84 12.02 -8.24
CA GLY A 292 8.25 11.67 -8.07
C GLY A 292 8.86 12.48 -6.96
N TYR A 293 10.06 12.10 -6.54
CA TYR A 293 10.71 12.70 -5.37
C TYR A 293 12.11 13.16 -5.70
N ALA A 294 12.49 14.34 -5.21
CA ALA A 294 13.82 14.89 -5.44
C ALA A 294 14.50 15.31 -4.13
N LEU A 295 15.83 15.21 -4.13
CA LEU A 295 16.70 15.67 -3.06
C LEU A 295 17.91 16.40 -3.63
N VAL A 296 18.14 17.61 -3.14
CA VAL A 296 19.37 18.37 -3.43
C VAL A 296 20.36 18.09 -2.29
N ASP A 297 21.42 17.37 -2.60
CA ASP A 297 22.54 17.12 -1.70
C ASP A 297 23.62 18.17 -1.96
N ALA A 298 23.60 19.24 -1.17
CA ALA A 298 24.54 20.34 -1.31
C ALA A 298 25.99 19.93 -0.98
N ALA A 299 26.17 18.96 -0.07
CA ALA A 299 27.49 18.51 0.34
C ALA A 299 28.14 17.64 -0.75
N ALA A 300 27.36 16.78 -1.41
CA ALA A 300 27.80 16.00 -2.55
C ALA A 300 27.70 16.73 -3.90
N ALA A 301 27.19 17.97 -3.89
CA ALA A 301 26.87 18.75 -5.08
C ALA A 301 26.07 17.93 -6.11
N ARG A 302 24.95 17.35 -5.68
CA ARG A 302 24.16 16.39 -6.48
C ARG A 302 22.66 16.64 -6.34
N LEU A 303 21.92 16.46 -7.43
CA LEU A 303 20.47 16.31 -7.44
C LEU A 303 20.12 14.85 -7.72
N SER A 304 19.41 14.22 -6.80
CA SER A 304 18.91 12.85 -6.94
C SER A 304 17.40 12.89 -7.13
N ILE A 305 16.88 12.20 -8.14
CA ILE A 305 15.46 12.24 -8.54
C ILE A 305 14.93 10.81 -8.71
N ASP A 306 13.92 10.44 -7.92
CA ASP A 306 13.09 9.27 -8.15
C ASP A 306 12.03 9.62 -9.20
N THR A 307 12.23 9.10 -10.40
CA THR A 307 11.39 9.33 -11.57
C THR A 307 10.45 8.17 -11.86
N LEU A 308 10.45 7.10 -11.04
CA LEU A 308 9.86 5.81 -11.37
C LEU A 308 8.42 5.92 -11.90
N ASN A 309 7.61 6.80 -11.31
CA ASN A 309 6.21 7.01 -11.70
C ASN A 309 6.00 8.23 -12.62
N LEU A 310 6.99 9.11 -12.78
CA LEU A 310 6.84 10.38 -13.52
C LEU A 310 6.69 10.19 -15.03
N PHE A 311 7.27 9.14 -15.59
CA PHE A 311 7.22 8.85 -17.02
C PHE A 311 6.35 7.61 -17.24
N PRO A 312 5.38 7.62 -18.18
CA PRO A 312 4.50 6.48 -18.41
C PRO A 312 5.10 5.49 -19.40
N LYS A 313 4.57 4.26 -19.39
CA LYS A 313 4.74 3.29 -20.49
C LYS A 313 3.72 3.59 -21.59
N PRO A 314 4.07 3.43 -22.87
CA PRO A 314 3.13 3.65 -23.97
C PRO A 314 2.01 2.60 -23.97
N SER A 315 2.33 1.34 -23.68
CA SER A 315 1.38 0.24 -23.73
C SER A 315 1.65 -0.78 -22.63
N PHE A 316 0.60 -1.51 -22.29
CA PHE A 316 0.65 -2.74 -21.51
C PHE A 316 1.50 -3.79 -22.25
N ARG A 317 2.01 -4.77 -21.50
CA ARG A 317 2.72 -5.93 -22.06
C ARG A 317 1.84 -6.75 -23.01
N ALA A 318 2.43 -7.36 -24.03
CA ALA A 318 1.68 -8.12 -25.04
C ALA A 318 1.04 -9.41 -24.48
N ASP A 319 1.74 -10.09 -23.58
CA ASP A 319 1.23 -11.24 -22.85
C ASP A 319 0.96 -10.81 -21.39
N ARG A 320 -0.31 -10.84 -20.97
CA ARG A 320 -0.70 -10.45 -19.60
C ARG A 320 -0.12 -11.36 -18.52
N THR A 321 0.32 -12.57 -18.85
CA THR A 321 0.93 -13.51 -17.90
C THR A 321 2.44 -13.35 -17.77
N ASP A 322 3.10 -12.68 -18.73
CA ASP A 322 4.53 -12.45 -18.72
C ASP A 322 4.93 -11.30 -17.78
N ILE A 323 5.16 -11.64 -16.51
CA ILE A 323 5.54 -10.70 -15.47
C ILE A 323 7.04 -10.68 -15.17
N THR A 324 7.86 -11.48 -15.87
CA THR A 324 9.29 -11.64 -15.58
C THR A 324 10.23 -11.26 -16.71
N SER A 325 9.77 -11.10 -17.95
CA SER A 325 10.62 -10.64 -19.06
C SER A 325 11.13 -9.21 -18.88
N PRO A 326 12.18 -8.76 -19.59
CA PRO A 326 12.63 -7.37 -19.51
C PRO A 326 11.51 -6.35 -19.75
N LEU A 327 11.47 -5.31 -18.92
CA LEU A 327 10.50 -4.23 -19.02
C LEU A 327 10.71 -3.41 -20.29
N THR A 328 9.62 -3.12 -21.01
CA THR A 328 9.68 -2.20 -22.16
C THR A 328 9.91 -0.76 -21.72
N PRO A 329 10.65 0.06 -22.50
CA PRO A 329 10.96 1.43 -22.12
C PRO A 329 9.72 2.32 -21.96
N ASN A 330 9.87 3.42 -21.21
CA ASN A 330 8.87 4.48 -21.11
C ASN A 330 8.66 5.21 -22.45
N VAL A 331 7.65 6.07 -22.50
CA VAL A 331 7.45 7.05 -23.58
C VAL A 331 8.70 7.90 -23.77
N ASP A 332 9.02 8.18 -25.03
CA ASP A 332 10.18 8.97 -25.43
C ASP A 332 9.87 10.45 -25.49
N TYR A 333 10.47 11.18 -24.55
CA TYR A 333 10.46 12.64 -24.49
C TYR A 333 11.82 13.24 -24.86
N GLY A 334 12.76 12.44 -25.38
CA GLY A 334 14.14 12.85 -25.62
C GLY A 334 14.90 13.11 -24.31
N PRO A 335 16.02 13.84 -24.37
CA PRO A 335 16.74 14.28 -23.18
C PRO A 335 15.83 15.15 -22.29
N ILE A 336 15.76 14.81 -21.01
CA ILE A 336 15.07 15.61 -20.01
C ILE A 336 16.02 16.68 -19.51
N THR A 337 15.57 17.93 -19.60
CA THR A 337 16.26 19.09 -19.05
C THR A 337 15.73 19.38 -17.65
N VAL A 338 16.63 19.57 -16.70
CA VAL A 338 16.28 20.07 -15.36
C VAL A 338 16.39 21.59 -15.37
N GLY A 339 15.32 22.25 -14.95
CA GLY A 339 15.24 23.70 -14.76
C GLY A 339 14.79 24.07 -13.34
N THR A 340 14.77 25.37 -13.06
CA THR A 340 14.26 25.93 -11.80
C THR A 340 13.37 27.15 -12.02
N GLY A 341 12.37 27.32 -11.15
CA GLY A 341 11.47 28.48 -11.15
C GLY A 341 10.23 28.30 -12.03
N SER A 342 9.58 29.40 -12.39
CA SER A 342 8.40 29.43 -13.27
C SER A 342 8.75 29.32 -14.76
N HIS A 343 10.01 29.53 -15.10
CA HIS A 343 10.55 29.47 -16.44
C HIS A 343 11.49 28.27 -16.55
N ASP A 344 11.66 27.74 -17.76
CA ASP A 344 12.75 26.82 -18.10
C ASP A 344 14.12 27.52 -17.99
N THR A 345 14.40 28.27 -16.92
CA THR A 345 15.75 28.73 -16.59
C THR A 345 16.54 27.43 -16.40
N PRO A 346 17.37 27.06 -17.38
CA PRO A 346 17.98 25.75 -17.36
C PRO A 346 18.89 25.74 -16.15
N LEU A 347 18.73 24.74 -15.29
CA LEU A 347 19.82 24.39 -14.40
C LEU A 347 21.04 24.00 -15.25
N GLY A 348 20.82 23.60 -16.51
CA GLY A 348 21.85 23.31 -17.50
C GLY A 348 22.32 21.86 -17.44
N VAL A 349 21.53 21.01 -16.78
CA VAL A 349 21.80 19.58 -16.66
C VAL A 349 20.69 18.79 -17.35
N THR A 350 21.09 17.74 -18.05
CA THR A 350 20.18 16.85 -18.76
C THR A 350 20.43 15.41 -18.35
N PHE A 351 19.39 14.59 -18.44
CA PHE A 351 19.49 13.15 -18.31
C PHE A 351 18.58 12.46 -19.33
N ASP A 352 18.85 11.20 -19.62
CA ASP A 352 17.98 10.40 -20.47
C ASP A 352 16.79 9.85 -19.65
N ALA A 353 15.55 10.06 -20.12
CA ALA A 353 14.37 9.43 -19.53
C ALA A 353 14.19 7.95 -19.93
N ARG A 354 14.97 7.47 -20.90
CA ARG A 354 14.91 6.11 -21.46
C ARG A 354 16.29 5.43 -21.56
N PRO A 355 17.16 5.45 -20.52
CA PRO A 355 18.30 4.56 -20.57
C PRO A 355 17.75 3.14 -20.71
N ALA A 356 18.37 2.31 -21.56
CA ALA A 356 17.99 0.91 -21.74
C ALA A 356 17.89 0.15 -20.41
N ASP A 357 18.51 0.69 -19.36
CA ASP A 357 18.62 0.16 -18.00
C ASP A 357 17.78 0.93 -16.96
N TYR A 358 16.84 1.81 -17.34
CA TYR A 358 16.05 2.65 -16.44
C TYR A 358 15.53 1.91 -15.19
N TYR A 359 14.93 0.75 -15.39
CA TYR A 359 14.38 -0.07 -14.31
C TYR A 359 15.46 -0.84 -13.52
N LYS A 360 16.63 -1.11 -14.12
CA LYS A 360 17.76 -1.72 -13.39
C LYS A 360 18.27 -0.80 -12.28
N PHE A 361 18.15 0.50 -12.46
CA PHE A 361 18.57 1.53 -11.50
C PHE A 361 17.41 2.07 -10.64
N GLY A 362 16.29 1.34 -10.55
CA GLY A 362 15.15 1.71 -9.70
C GLY A 362 14.34 2.91 -10.21
N GLY A 363 14.64 3.44 -11.41
CA GLY A 363 14.08 4.70 -11.89
C GLY A 363 14.61 5.93 -11.17
N ILE A 364 15.76 5.83 -10.48
CA ILE A 364 16.40 6.95 -9.79
C ILE A 364 17.56 7.47 -10.64
N VAL A 365 17.60 8.79 -10.83
CA VAL A 365 18.65 9.48 -11.57
C VAL A 365 19.43 10.38 -10.64
N ASP A 366 20.76 10.35 -10.77
CA ASP A 366 21.67 11.25 -10.07
C ASP A 366 22.34 12.20 -11.06
N VAL A 367 22.30 13.49 -10.75
CA VAL A 367 22.83 14.55 -11.60
C VAL A 367 23.83 15.38 -10.81
N PRO A 368 25.10 15.48 -11.25
CA PRO A 368 26.08 16.35 -10.61
C PRO A 368 25.70 17.82 -10.84
N LEU A 369 25.93 18.65 -9.82
CA LEU A 369 25.65 20.07 -9.82
C LEU A 369 26.92 20.88 -9.57
N SER A 370 27.02 22.06 -10.19
CA SER A 370 27.94 23.11 -9.79
C SER A 370 27.45 23.82 -8.52
N PRO A 371 28.32 24.55 -7.79
CA PRO A 371 27.89 25.32 -6.62
C PRO A 371 26.74 26.30 -6.90
N GLN A 372 26.75 26.94 -8.08
CA GLN A 372 25.68 27.85 -8.49
C GLN A 372 24.37 27.09 -8.75
N GLN A 373 24.45 25.91 -9.37
CA GLN A 373 23.27 25.05 -9.61
C GLN A 373 22.70 24.53 -8.29
N VAL A 374 23.54 24.18 -7.30
CA VAL A 374 23.07 23.81 -5.96
C VAL A 374 22.25 24.94 -5.34
N GLN A 375 22.76 26.18 -5.37
CA GLN A 375 22.05 27.34 -4.81
C GLN A 375 20.70 27.59 -5.50
N LEU A 376 20.65 27.50 -6.83
CA LEU A 376 19.41 27.64 -7.59
C LEU A 376 18.42 26.53 -7.24
N ALA A 377 18.87 25.27 -7.24
CA ALA A 377 18.02 24.14 -6.91
C ALA A 377 17.47 24.27 -5.49
N GLN A 378 18.24 24.72 -4.50
CA GLN A 378 17.76 24.89 -3.12
C GLN A 378 16.74 26.02 -2.94
N SER A 379 16.80 27.06 -3.77
CA SER A 379 16.01 28.28 -3.59
C SER A 379 14.78 28.38 -4.49
N MET A 380 14.67 27.52 -5.50
CA MET A 380 13.62 27.58 -6.51
C MET A 380 12.98 26.22 -6.76
N PRO A 381 11.67 26.16 -7.08
CA PRO A 381 11.00 24.93 -7.50
C PRO A 381 11.70 24.29 -8.70
N LEU A 382 11.79 22.96 -8.74
CA LEU A 382 12.33 22.20 -9.86
C LEU A 382 11.28 22.06 -10.98
N VAL A 383 11.78 22.02 -12.21
CA VAL A 383 10.99 21.71 -13.41
C VAL A 383 11.77 20.68 -14.23
N LEU A 384 11.09 19.64 -14.71
CA LEU A 384 11.65 18.70 -15.69
C LEU A 384 10.89 18.85 -17.00
N SER A 385 11.60 19.10 -18.10
CA SER A 385 10.99 19.26 -19.42
C SER A 385 11.71 18.45 -20.49
N GLY A 386 10.93 17.92 -21.43
CA GLY A 386 11.44 17.12 -22.56
C GLY A 386 10.46 17.14 -23.72
N SER A 387 10.97 16.99 -24.94
CA SER A 387 10.16 16.84 -26.15
C SER A 387 10.87 15.99 -27.19
N ASN A 388 10.16 15.00 -27.75
CA ASN A 388 10.63 14.20 -28.88
C ASN A 388 9.46 13.66 -29.71
N GLY A 389 9.54 13.78 -31.04
CA GLY A 389 8.60 13.12 -31.95
C GLY A 389 7.10 13.40 -31.70
N GLY A 390 6.75 14.59 -31.19
CA GLY A 390 5.38 14.97 -30.85
C GLY A 390 4.96 14.67 -29.40
N ASN A 391 5.74 13.90 -28.65
CA ASN A 391 5.58 13.76 -27.22
C ASN A 391 6.27 14.91 -26.51
N SER A 392 5.60 15.50 -25.51
CA SER A 392 6.20 16.48 -24.61
C SER A 392 5.81 16.20 -23.17
N VAL A 393 6.69 16.57 -22.25
CA VAL A 393 6.46 16.45 -20.81
C VAL A 393 6.92 17.72 -20.11
N LYS A 394 6.13 18.15 -19.13
CA LYS A 394 6.50 19.21 -18.19
C LYS A 394 6.06 18.79 -16.80
N ILE A 395 7.02 18.36 -16.00
CA ILE A 395 6.84 17.99 -14.60
C ILE A 395 7.25 19.19 -13.76
N THR A 396 6.43 19.53 -12.78
CA THR A 396 6.67 20.68 -11.90
C THR A 396 6.70 20.22 -10.46
N GLU A 397 7.62 20.79 -9.69
CA GLU A 397 7.59 20.62 -8.25
C GLU A 397 6.38 21.33 -7.63
N GLN A 398 5.77 20.68 -6.64
CA GLN A 398 4.89 21.33 -5.68
C GLN A 398 5.74 21.91 -4.54
N PRO A 399 5.90 23.25 -4.43
CA PRO A 399 6.86 23.82 -3.50
C PRO A 399 6.54 23.49 -2.05
N LEU A 400 5.26 23.56 -1.67
CA LEU A 400 4.78 23.15 -0.36
C LEU A 400 4.37 21.68 -0.40
N ARG A 401 4.90 20.88 0.52
CA ARG A 401 4.57 19.47 0.68
C ARG A 401 4.21 19.16 2.13
N ILE A 402 3.10 18.46 2.33
CA ILE A 402 2.76 17.76 3.58
C ILE A 402 2.89 16.25 3.37
N TYR A 403 3.49 15.53 4.31
CA TYR A 403 3.67 14.08 4.27
C TYR A 403 3.90 13.49 5.66
N GLY A 404 3.63 12.19 5.83
CA GLY A 404 3.80 11.50 7.11
C GLY A 404 3.35 10.03 7.03
N ASP A 405 3.45 9.35 8.15
CA ASP A 405 3.05 7.95 8.34
C ASP A 405 1.55 7.69 8.57
N PRO A 406 0.78 8.60 9.23
CA PRO A 406 -0.63 8.36 9.45
C PRO A 406 -1.37 8.28 8.10
N ARG A 407 -1.81 7.10 7.67
CA ARG A 407 -2.51 6.91 6.38
C ARG A 407 -3.79 6.11 6.49
N ASN A 408 -3.75 5.03 7.25
CA ASN A 408 -4.87 4.13 7.52
C ASN A 408 -4.87 3.81 9.02
N ILE A 409 -5.88 4.29 9.74
CA ILE A 409 -5.94 4.23 11.21
C ILE A 409 -7.19 3.47 11.66
N TYR A 410 -6.97 2.42 12.43
CA TYR A 410 -8.03 1.76 13.19
C TYR A 410 -8.16 2.46 14.55
N LEU A 411 -9.20 3.27 14.76
CA LEU A 411 -9.32 4.08 15.99
C LEU A 411 -9.41 3.22 17.25
N ASP A 412 -10.03 2.05 17.14
CA ASP A 412 -10.20 1.09 18.23
C ASP A 412 -8.89 0.44 18.70
N ASP A 413 -7.77 0.68 18.02
CA ASP A 413 -6.44 0.25 18.44
C ASP A 413 -5.90 1.17 19.54
N SER A 414 -6.43 2.40 19.62
CA SER A 414 -6.17 3.32 20.72
C SER A 414 -7.17 3.11 21.86
N ALA A 415 -6.66 2.95 23.08
CA ALA A 415 -7.48 2.67 24.26
C ALA A 415 -8.56 3.74 24.54
N ASP A 416 -8.30 4.99 24.16
CA ASP A 416 -9.21 6.13 24.31
C ASP A 416 -9.81 6.60 22.97
N ARG A 417 -9.53 5.89 21.87
CA ARG A 417 -9.87 6.29 20.49
C ARG A 417 -9.40 7.72 20.15
N GLN A 418 -8.28 8.13 20.73
CA GLN A 418 -7.59 9.36 20.38
C GLN A 418 -6.27 9.03 19.70
N VAL A 419 -5.95 9.80 18.66
CA VAL A 419 -4.69 9.66 17.93
C VAL A 419 -4.15 11.05 17.63
N MET A 420 -2.87 11.25 17.89
CA MET A 420 -2.13 12.42 17.41
C MET A 420 -1.51 12.07 16.06
N CYS A 421 -2.03 12.67 14.98
CA CYS A 421 -1.44 12.52 13.66
C CYS A 421 -0.35 13.57 13.46
N SER A 422 0.89 13.12 13.33
CA SER A 422 2.06 13.99 13.10
C SER A 422 2.47 13.95 11.64
N PHE A 423 2.65 15.11 11.02
CA PHE A 423 3.07 15.27 9.63
C PHE A 423 4.25 16.20 9.52
N THR A 424 5.16 15.89 8.60
CA THR A 424 6.18 16.82 8.17
C THR A 424 5.63 17.72 7.08
N VAL A 425 5.84 19.02 7.26
CA VAL A 425 5.54 20.06 6.27
C VAL A 425 6.84 20.71 5.84
N ALA A 426 7.08 20.79 4.53
CA ALA A 426 8.29 21.37 3.99
C ALA A 426 7.99 22.29 2.79
N TYR A 427 8.76 23.35 2.67
CA TYR A 427 8.81 24.21 1.49
C TYR A 427 10.14 24.01 0.76
N LEU A 428 10.12 23.51 -0.47
CA LEU A 428 11.30 23.14 -1.25
C LEU A 428 12.24 22.15 -0.51
N GLY A 429 11.68 21.32 0.36
CA GLY A 429 12.42 20.40 1.21
C GLY A 429 13.06 21.02 2.46
N GLY A 430 12.86 22.32 2.68
CA GLY A 430 13.30 23.05 3.88
C GLY A 430 12.14 23.56 4.75
N PRO A 431 12.44 24.37 5.77
CA PRO A 431 11.43 24.98 6.65
C PRO A 431 10.47 25.92 5.90
N LEU A 432 9.30 26.17 6.50
CA LEU A 432 8.32 27.09 5.93
C LEU A 432 8.82 28.54 5.91
N PRO A 433 8.68 29.27 4.79
CA PRO A 433 9.09 30.67 4.69
C PRO A 433 8.09 31.65 5.31
N ALA A 434 6.86 31.21 5.59
CA ALA A 434 5.80 32.00 6.19
C ALA A 434 4.81 31.08 6.93
N ASP A 435 4.01 31.67 7.82
CA ASP A 435 2.91 30.97 8.49
C ASP A 435 1.96 30.38 7.45
N THR A 436 1.66 29.09 7.58
CA THR A 436 0.84 28.35 6.63
C THR A 436 -0.34 27.73 7.35
N THR A 437 -1.55 28.01 6.85
CA THR A 437 -2.79 27.42 7.37
C THR A 437 -3.14 26.20 6.55
N PHE A 438 -3.43 25.10 7.22
CA PHE A 438 -3.96 23.89 6.63
C PHE A 438 -5.43 23.75 7.00
N ASP A 439 -6.28 23.57 6.00
CA ASP A 439 -7.69 23.22 6.17
C ASP A 439 -7.82 21.70 6.33
N ILE A 440 -8.67 21.28 7.25
CA ILE A 440 -8.99 19.86 7.50
C ILE A 440 -10.47 19.64 7.21
N VAL A 441 -10.74 18.73 6.28
CA VAL A 441 -12.11 18.42 5.82
C VAL A 441 -12.35 16.92 5.94
N SER A 442 -13.49 16.55 6.50
CA SER A 442 -13.98 15.17 6.53
C SER A 442 -14.78 14.84 5.26
N SER A 443 -14.58 13.63 4.73
CA SER A 443 -15.30 13.09 3.57
C SER A 443 -15.48 11.58 3.69
N THR A 444 -16.19 10.99 2.73
CA THR A 444 -16.22 9.53 2.56
C THR A 444 -14.80 9.01 2.29
N SER A 445 -14.47 7.81 2.78
CA SER A 445 -13.20 7.14 2.47
C SER A 445 -13.27 6.40 1.13
N GLY A 446 -14.38 5.72 0.85
CA GLY A 446 -14.70 5.09 -0.42
C GLY A 446 -16.10 5.47 -0.91
N THR A 447 -16.87 4.45 -1.33
CA THR A 447 -18.21 4.64 -1.88
C THR A 447 -19.29 4.70 -0.80
N LEU A 448 -18.98 4.24 0.42
CA LEU A 448 -19.92 4.25 1.54
C LEU A 448 -20.13 5.66 2.12
N PRO A 449 -21.33 5.95 2.68
CA PRO A 449 -21.62 7.25 3.28
C PRO A 449 -20.66 7.61 4.41
N ASN A 450 -20.38 8.91 4.57
CA ASN A 450 -19.50 9.40 5.63
C ASN A 450 -20.26 9.32 6.98
N PRO A 451 -19.78 8.53 7.95
CA PRO A 451 -20.44 8.37 9.23
C PRO A 451 -20.23 9.58 10.17
N ASN A 452 -19.30 10.49 9.87
CA ASN A 452 -19.00 11.70 10.66
C ASN A 452 -18.82 11.37 12.15
N TYR A 453 -17.83 10.54 12.48
CA TYR A 453 -17.47 10.19 13.85
C TYR A 453 -16.18 10.83 14.39
N LEU A 454 -15.51 11.67 13.61
CA LEU A 454 -14.27 12.29 14.04
C LEU A 454 -14.50 13.69 14.64
N THR A 455 -13.79 13.99 15.72
CA THR A 455 -13.54 15.33 16.23
C THR A 455 -12.11 15.73 15.90
N PHE A 456 -11.94 16.89 15.28
CA PHE A 456 -10.65 17.43 14.85
C PHE A 456 -10.74 18.96 14.72
N PRO A 457 -9.62 19.69 14.84
CA PRO A 457 -9.61 21.11 14.54
C PRO A 457 -9.83 21.31 13.03
N PRO A 458 -10.70 22.23 12.60
CA PRO A 458 -10.95 22.48 11.16
C PRO A 458 -9.77 23.17 10.47
N HIS A 459 -8.86 23.77 11.23
CA HIS A 459 -7.66 24.41 10.72
C HIS A 459 -6.49 24.21 11.68
N VAL A 460 -5.29 24.04 11.15
CA VAL A 460 -4.04 24.04 11.90
C VAL A 460 -3.06 25.00 11.23
N VAL A 461 -2.41 25.85 12.02
CA VAL A 461 -1.38 26.80 11.53
C VAL A 461 -0.01 26.28 11.90
N VAL A 462 0.84 26.06 10.90
CA VAL A 462 2.27 25.79 11.10
C VAL A 462 3.02 27.11 10.94
N ARG A 463 3.81 27.48 11.95
CA ARG A 463 4.49 28.77 11.96
C ARG A 463 5.71 28.77 11.06
N THR A 464 6.09 29.95 10.62
CA THR A 464 7.34 30.22 9.91
C THR A 464 8.53 29.53 10.59
N GLY A 465 9.39 28.86 9.81
CA GLY A 465 10.55 28.14 10.31
C GLY A 465 10.26 26.77 10.96
N GLN A 466 9.00 26.39 11.14
CA GLN A 466 8.62 25.07 11.62
C GLN A 466 8.38 24.10 10.45
N SER A 467 8.36 22.81 10.76
CA SER A 467 8.15 21.72 9.80
C SER A 467 7.22 20.61 10.31
N LEU A 468 6.57 20.80 11.46
CA LEU A 468 5.72 19.79 12.08
C LEU A 468 4.28 20.31 12.17
N LEU A 469 3.35 19.51 11.66
CA LEU A 469 1.91 19.67 11.87
C LEU A 469 1.42 18.52 12.75
N ASN A 470 0.86 18.87 13.90
CA ASN A 470 0.24 17.92 14.82
C ASN A 470 -1.28 18.10 14.76
N LEU A 471 -1.99 17.04 14.42
CA LEU A 471 -3.44 17.01 14.28
C LEU A 471 -4.02 16.03 15.32
N PRO A 472 -4.59 16.54 16.43
CA PRO A 472 -5.35 15.68 17.34
C PRO A 472 -6.65 15.26 16.67
N VAL A 473 -6.91 13.96 16.66
CA VAL A 473 -8.13 13.36 16.14
C VAL A 473 -8.69 12.42 17.20
N SER A 474 -9.98 12.50 17.46
CA SER A 474 -10.66 11.61 18.42
C SER A 474 -12.03 11.18 17.93
N ASP A 475 -12.52 10.06 18.44
CA ASP A 475 -13.95 9.72 18.38
C ASP A 475 -14.77 10.78 19.13
N TYR A 476 -15.86 11.28 18.54
CA TYR A 476 -16.79 12.20 19.23
C TYR A 476 -17.69 11.50 20.27
N GLY A 477 -17.64 10.16 20.34
CA GLY A 477 -18.33 9.36 21.36
C GLY A 477 -19.75 8.94 21.02
N GLY A 478 -20.22 9.22 19.80
CA GLY A 478 -21.54 8.80 19.33
C GLY A 478 -21.59 7.35 18.81
N ALA A 479 -22.80 6.93 18.41
CA ALA A 479 -23.07 5.59 17.90
C ALA A 479 -22.60 5.36 16.45
N ASN A 480 -22.24 6.43 15.71
CA ASN A 480 -21.78 6.29 14.33
C ASN A 480 -20.45 5.52 14.26
N PHE A 481 -20.31 4.66 13.26
CA PHE A 481 -19.14 3.83 12.97
C PHE A 481 -18.99 3.65 11.46
N GLY A 482 -17.90 3.03 11.01
CA GLY A 482 -17.61 2.80 9.60
C GLY A 482 -16.31 3.48 9.18
N PHE A 483 -16.30 3.98 7.94
CA PHE A 483 -15.10 4.51 7.28
C PHE A 483 -15.21 6.01 7.03
N GLU A 484 -14.19 6.77 7.43
CA GLU A 484 -14.14 8.22 7.27
C GLU A 484 -12.76 8.63 6.78
N CYS A 485 -12.66 9.68 5.96
CA CYS A 485 -11.38 10.20 5.49
C CYS A 485 -11.23 11.67 5.87
N LEU A 486 -10.07 12.04 6.41
CA LEU A 486 -9.68 13.44 6.60
C LEU A 486 -8.72 13.85 5.49
N THR A 487 -9.05 14.92 4.78
CA THR A 487 -8.13 15.60 3.86
C THR A 487 -7.55 16.84 4.52
N ILE A 488 -6.23 16.95 4.54
CA ILE A 488 -5.45 18.06 5.09
C ILE A 488 -4.81 18.80 3.92
N LYS A 489 -5.13 20.09 3.73
CA LYS A 489 -4.71 20.82 2.52
C LYS A 489 -4.27 22.26 2.77
N SER A 490 -3.33 22.73 1.95
CA SER A 490 -2.93 24.13 1.84
C SER A 490 -2.53 24.41 0.39
N GLY A 491 -3.30 25.25 -0.31
CA GLY A 491 -3.13 25.47 -1.75
C GLY A 491 -3.26 24.17 -2.54
N THR A 492 -2.23 23.80 -3.30
CA THR A 492 -2.16 22.53 -4.05
C THR A 492 -1.56 21.38 -3.24
N SER A 493 -1.04 21.65 -2.04
CA SER A 493 -0.48 20.63 -1.16
C SER A 493 -1.63 19.92 -0.43
N SER A 494 -1.66 18.60 -0.51
CA SER A 494 -2.70 17.80 0.16
C SER A 494 -2.15 16.48 0.69
N TYR A 495 -2.69 16.05 1.82
CA TYR A 495 -2.51 14.71 2.37
C TYR A 495 -3.87 14.19 2.86
N PHE A 496 -4.04 12.87 2.94
CA PHE A 496 -5.26 12.27 3.47
C PHE A 496 -4.97 11.13 4.44
N VAL A 497 -5.89 10.92 5.38
CA VAL A 497 -5.86 9.82 6.35
C VAL A 497 -7.22 9.15 6.39
N ASN A 498 -7.27 7.84 6.16
CA ASN A 498 -8.48 7.04 6.34
C ASN A 498 -8.57 6.52 7.77
N TYR A 499 -9.78 6.48 8.29
CA TYR A 499 -10.12 6.01 9.62
C TYR A 499 -11.17 4.92 9.54
N ARG A 500 -11.01 3.91 10.40
CA ARG A 500 -12.03 2.91 10.69
C ARG A 500 -12.39 2.98 12.16
N LYS A 501 -13.69 3.05 12.43
CA LYS A 501 -14.29 2.82 13.74
C LYS A 501 -15.21 1.61 13.65
N TYR A 502 -15.01 0.62 14.51
CA TYR A 502 -15.85 -0.56 14.53
C TYR A 502 -17.19 -0.31 15.25
N PRO A 503 -18.27 -0.99 14.85
CA PRO A 503 -19.51 -0.99 15.62
C PRO A 503 -19.29 -1.61 17.00
N LYS A 504 -19.99 -1.06 17.98
CA LYS A 504 -20.21 -1.71 19.28
C LYS A 504 -21.65 -2.19 19.32
N SER A 505 -21.85 -3.47 19.61
CA SER A 505 -23.18 -4.09 19.64
C SER A 505 -23.25 -5.19 20.69
N ASP A 506 -24.41 -5.32 21.31
CA ASP A 506 -24.79 -6.48 22.13
C ASP A 506 -25.48 -7.58 21.29
N PHE A 507 -25.72 -7.29 20.01
CA PHE A 507 -26.45 -8.11 19.04
C PHE A 507 -27.87 -8.53 19.50
N GLY A 508 -28.45 -7.80 20.46
CA GLY A 508 -29.71 -8.17 21.11
C GLY A 508 -29.62 -9.44 21.97
N ILE A 509 -28.41 -9.90 22.31
CA ILE A 509 -28.18 -11.10 23.12
C ILE A 509 -28.16 -10.70 24.60
N PRO A 510 -29.02 -11.29 25.46
CA PRO A 510 -29.03 -10.97 26.88
C PRO A 510 -27.69 -11.28 27.55
N LYS A 511 -27.24 -10.35 28.41
CA LYS A 511 -26.09 -10.57 29.28
C LYS A 511 -26.24 -11.87 30.09
N GLY A 512 -25.19 -12.67 30.16
CA GLY A 512 -25.17 -13.97 30.84
C GLY A 512 -25.66 -15.15 29.99
N ALA A 513 -26.18 -14.90 28.78
CA ALA A 513 -26.65 -15.96 27.90
C ALA A 513 -25.50 -16.81 27.34
N THR A 514 -25.76 -18.08 27.06
CA THR A 514 -24.85 -18.94 26.28
C THR A 514 -24.98 -18.58 24.80
N ILE A 515 -23.85 -18.32 24.14
CA ILE A 515 -23.83 -18.07 22.69
C ILE A 515 -24.11 -19.37 21.94
N THR A 516 -25.08 -19.34 21.05
CA THR A 516 -25.40 -20.47 20.16
C THR A 516 -24.50 -20.48 18.93
N TRP A 517 -24.35 -21.65 18.29
CA TRP A 517 -23.65 -21.75 17.00
C TRP A 517 -24.25 -20.81 15.95
N GLN A 518 -25.59 -20.74 15.85
CA GLN A 518 -26.25 -19.87 14.87
C GLN A 518 -25.88 -18.39 15.08
N GLN A 519 -25.83 -17.93 16.33
CA GLN A 519 -25.36 -16.57 16.65
C GLN A 519 -23.90 -16.36 16.27
N ALA A 520 -23.00 -17.28 16.65
CA ALA A 520 -21.58 -17.20 16.29
C ALA A 520 -21.36 -17.18 14.78
N TYR A 521 -22.10 -18.03 14.06
CA TYR A 521 -22.04 -18.13 12.62
C TYR A 521 -22.57 -16.88 11.93
N ASP A 522 -23.85 -16.53 12.13
CA ASP A 522 -24.50 -15.44 11.41
C ASP A 522 -23.84 -14.07 11.68
N ILE A 523 -23.41 -13.83 12.92
CA ILE A 523 -22.91 -12.52 13.34
C ILE A 523 -21.43 -12.34 12.99
N ALA A 524 -20.61 -13.39 13.04
CA ALA A 524 -19.15 -13.25 12.93
C ALA A 524 -18.50 -14.08 11.80
N LEU A 525 -18.97 -15.30 11.53
CA LEU A 525 -18.29 -16.21 10.59
C LEU A 525 -18.88 -16.16 9.17
N ARG A 526 -20.19 -15.99 9.04
CA ARG A 526 -20.95 -16.09 7.80
C ARG A 526 -20.46 -15.14 6.71
N PHE A 527 -20.16 -13.89 7.08
CA PHE A 527 -19.53 -12.93 6.17
C PHE A 527 -18.21 -13.45 5.60
N HIS A 528 -17.35 -13.98 6.45
CA HIS A 528 -16.05 -14.47 6.00
C HIS A 528 -16.16 -15.78 5.20
N TYR A 529 -17.16 -16.62 5.53
CA TYR A 529 -17.49 -17.81 4.75
C TYR A 529 -17.94 -17.47 3.32
N ILE A 530 -18.88 -16.52 3.19
CA ILE A 530 -19.45 -16.13 1.91
C ILE A 530 -18.47 -15.25 1.13
N VAL A 531 -17.83 -14.27 1.74
CA VAL A 531 -17.05 -13.26 1.00
C VAL A 531 -15.61 -13.72 0.74
N PHE A 532 -15.03 -14.54 1.62
CA PHE A 532 -13.64 -15.00 1.51
C PHE A 532 -13.55 -16.54 1.51
N PRO A 533 -14.05 -17.23 0.47
CA PRO A 533 -14.10 -18.69 0.42
C PRO A 533 -12.71 -19.35 0.52
N ALA A 534 -11.62 -18.63 0.21
CA ALA A 534 -10.26 -19.09 0.44
C ALA A 534 -9.95 -19.41 1.91
N MET A 535 -10.62 -18.76 2.87
CA MET A 535 -10.50 -19.09 4.30
C MET A 535 -11.06 -20.49 4.59
N SER A 536 -12.17 -20.86 3.93
CA SER A 536 -12.82 -22.16 4.07
C SER A 536 -12.00 -23.33 3.51
N LEU A 537 -11.03 -23.06 2.63
CA LEU A 537 -10.04 -24.06 2.18
C LEU A 537 -9.09 -24.51 3.30
N ARG A 538 -8.98 -23.72 4.38
CA ARG A 538 -8.15 -24.02 5.55
C ARG A 538 -8.99 -24.45 6.74
N ILE A 539 -10.06 -23.71 7.04
CA ILE A 539 -11.00 -23.98 8.13
C ILE A 539 -12.41 -23.76 7.58
N PRO A 540 -13.22 -24.82 7.35
CA PRO A 540 -14.63 -24.71 7.01
C PRO A 540 -15.43 -23.87 8.02
N LEU A 541 -15.63 -22.58 7.73
CA LEU A 541 -16.22 -21.61 8.67
C LEU A 541 -17.72 -21.82 8.91
N ASN A 542 -18.39 -22.62 8.09
CA ASN A 542 -19.79 -23.00 8.22
C ASN A 542 -20.01 -24.35 8.93
N ASP A 543 -18.95 -25.00 9.42
CA ASP A 543 -19.05 -26.25 10.17
C ASP A 543 -18.66 -26.06 11.64
N MET A 544 -19.64 -26.23 12.54
CA MET A 544 -19.43 -26.06 13.98
C MET A 544 -18.34 -26.98 14.51
N GLY A 545 -18.33 -28.25 14.09
CA GLY A 545 -17.38 -29.24 14.58
C GLY A 545 -15.93 -28.83 14.30
N THR A 546 -15.65 -28.37 13.09
CA THR A 546 -14.32 -27.94 12.66
C THR A 546 -13.89 -26.64 13.35
N VAL A 547 -14.79 -25.67 13.48
CA VAL A 547 -14.51 -24.40 14.18
C VAL A 547 -14.20 -24.67 15.66
N VAL A 548 -14.98 -25.51 16.34
CA VAL A 548 -14.73 -25.88 17.75
C VAL A 548 -13.44 -26.68 17.89
N ALA A 549 -13.15 -27.61 16.98
CA ALA A 549 -11.91 -28.40 17.00
C ALA A 549 -10.65 -27.55 16.81
N THR A 550 -10.77 -26.35 16.24
CA THR A 550 -9.66 -25.41 16.00
C THR A 550 -9.71 -24.17 16.91
N ALA A 551 -10.54 -24.19 17.96
CA ALA A 551 -10.81 -23.07 18.84
C ALA A 551 -9.55 -22.36 19.36
N GLU A 552 -8.55 -23.11 19.83
CA GLU A 552 -7.31 -22.53 20.37
C GLU A 552 -6.54 -21.70 19.33
N GLN A 553 -6.41 -22.23 18.11
CA GLN A 553 -5.72 -21.52 17.01
C GLN A 553 -6.52 -20.28 16.55
N PHE A 554 -7.86 -20.41 16.57
CA PHE A 554 -8.77 -19.33 16.21
C PHE A 554 -8.65 -18.17 17.21
N LEU A 555 -8.74 -18.46 18.50
CA LEU A 555 -8.63 -17.48 19.57
C LEU A 555 -7.24 -16.84 19.63
N ALA A 556 -6.18 -17.62 19.40
CA ALA A 556 -4.82 -17.08 19.32
C ALA A 556 -4.71 -15.99 18.24
N ARG A 557 -5.22 -16.25 17.02
CA ARG A 557 -5.13 -15.32 15.89
C ARG A 557 -6.09 -14.13 15.96
N LEU A 558 -7.14 -14.21 16.78
CA LEU A 558 -8.01 -13.08 17.13
C LEU A 558 -7.38 -12.15 18.18
N SER A 559 -6.32 -12.59 18.86
CA SER A 559 -5.74 -11.83 19.97
C SER A 559 -4.99 -10.57 19.48
N PRO A 560 -4.84 -9.55 20.35
CA PRO A 560 -4.09 -8.33 20.02
C PRO A 560 -2.66 -8.60 19.53
N ALA A 561 -2.01 -9.67 19.99
CA ALA A 561 -0.64 -10.01 19.60
C ALA A 561 -0.50 -10.31 18.09
N TYR A 562 -1.58 -10.74 17.43
CA TYR A 562 -1.56 -11.08 16.00
C TYR A 562 -2.03 -9.93 15.11
N ARG A 563 -2.62 -8.87 15.67
CA ARG A 563 -3.32 -7.80 14.92
C ARG A 563 -2.45 -7.12 13.85
N ASN A 564 -1.17 -6.91 14.15
CA ASN A 564 -0.23 -6.25 13.24
C ASN A 564 0.62 -7.24 12.42
N THR A 565 0.27 -8.53 12.43
CA THR A 565 0.99 -9.58 11.72
C THR A 565 0.23 -10.03 10.46
N THR A 566 0.88 -10.79 9.58
CA THR A 566 0.23 -11.45 8.43
C THR A 566 -0.64 -12.64 8.85
N LEU A 567 -0.68 -12.98 10.14
CA LEU A 567 -1.38 -14.13 10.72
C LEU A 567 -2.68 -13.74 11.46
N CYS A 568 -3.02 -12.45 11.49
CA CYS A 568 -4.27 -11.93 12.05
C CYS A 568 -5.50 -12.64 11.45
N MET A 569 -6.50 -12.92 12.29
CA MET A 569 -7.80 -13.42 11.83
C MET A 569 -8.93 -12.42 12.17
N PRO A 570 -9.81 -12.09 11.21
CA PRO A 570 -9.65 -12.33 9.78
C PRO A 570 -8.46 -11.52 9.24
N ILE A 571 -7.86 -11.98 8.14
CA ILE A 571 -6.72 -11.29 7.50
C ILE A 571 -7.10 -9.84 7.17
N THR A 572 -8.35 -9.61 6.77
CA THR A 572 -8.95 -8.31 6.45
C THR A 572 -9.21 -7.39 7.63
N ARG A 573 -8.98 -7.84 8.88
CA ARG A 573 -9.23 -7.07 10.12
C ARG A 573 -10.66 -6.53 10.18
N SER A 574 -11.61 -7.25 9.60
CA SER A 574 -13.00 -6.82 9.46
C SER A 574 -13.84 -7.06 10.72
N LEU A 575 -13.48 -8.05 11.55
CA LEU A 575 -14.22 -8.31 12.79
C LEU A 575 -14.08 -7.15 13.77
N SER A 576 -15.23 -6.67 14.22
CA SER A 576 -15.36 -5.72 15.33
C SER A 576 -14.94 -6.36 16.67
N PRO A 577 -14.54 -5.55 17.66
CA PRO A 577 -14.30 -6.03 19.02
C PRO A 577 -15.49 -6.82 19.61
N SER A 578 -16.73 -6.40 19.34
CA SER A 578 -17.94 -7.13 19.77
C SER A 578 -18.05 -8.52 19.11
N GLN A 579 -17.74 -8.65 17.81
CA GLN A 579 -17.73 -9.95 17.14
C GLN A 579 -16.60 -10.85 17.63
N ILE A 580 -15.41 -10.30 17.89
CA ILE A 580 -14.29 -11.05 18.48
C ILE A 580 -14.68 -11.60 19.85
N GLN A 581 -15.30 -10.77 20.70
CA GLN A 581 -15.77 -11.20 22.02
C GLN A 581 -16.86 -12.27 21.93
N LEU A 582 -17.78 -12.16 20.96
CA LEU A 582 -18.83 -13.14 20.73
C LEU A 582 -18.21 -14.51 20.37
N LEU A 583 -17.18 -14.52 19.53
CA LEU A 583 -16.42 -15.72 19.20
C LEU A 583 -15.65 -16.27 20.41
N ASP A 584 -15.02 -15.42 21.24
CA ASP A 584 -14.38 -15.89 22.48
C ASP A 584 -15.38 -16.56 23.42
N CYS A 585 -16.55 -15.96 23.61
CA CYS A 585 -17.59 -16.53 24.48
C CYS A 585 -18.07 -17.88 23.95
N PHE A 586 -18.31 -17.98 22.63
CA PHE A 586 -18.71 -19.23 21.99
C PHE A 586 -17.63 -20.33 22.12
N LEU A 587 -16.40 -20.03 21.69
CA LEU A 587 -15.30 -21.01 21.61
C LEU A 587 -14.77 -21.42 22.98
N SER A 588 -14.85 -20.53 23.97
CA SER A 588 -14.44 -20.81 25.35
C SER A 588 -15.60 -21.27 26.25
N ASN A 589 -16.82 -21.40 25.71
CA ASN A 589 -18.04 -21.71 26.47
C ASN A 589 -18.26 -20.80 27.71
N LYS A 590 -18.03 -19.50 27.53
CA LYS A 590 -18.26 -18.46 28.55
C LYS A 590 -19.63 -17.80 28.33
N PRO A 591 -20.29 -17.30 29.40
CA PRO A 591 -21.49 -16.49 29.25
C PRO A 591 -21.19 -15.19 28.49
N TRP A 592 -22.16 -14.71 27.72
CA TRP A 592 -22.08 -13.46 26.98
C TRP A 592 -21.98 -12.24 27.90
N GLU A 593 -20.95 -11.43 27.69
CA GLU A 593 -20.69 -10.22 28.47
C GLU A 593 -20.38 -9.07 27.49
N PRO A 594 -21.40 -8.39 26.93
CA PRO A 594 -21.17 -7.40 25.87
C PRO A 594 -20.22 -6.29 26.31
N LEU A 595 -19.37 -5.82 25.38
CA LEU A 595 -18.47 -4.70 25.62
C LEU A 595 -19.24 -3.42 26.02
N PRO A 596 -18.70 -2.63 26.95
CA PRO A 596 -19.31 -1.38 27.40
C PRO A 596 -19.30 -0.25 26.36
#